data_AF-A0AAV5YPW8-F1
#
_entry.id   AF-A0AAV5YPW8-F1
#
_cell.length_a   1.000
_cell.length_b   1.000
_cell.length_c   1.000
_cell.angle_alpha   90.00
_cell.angle_beta   90.00
_cell.angle_gamma   90.00
#
_symmetry.space_group_name_H-M   'P 1'
#
loop_
_entity.id
_entity.type
_entity.pdbx_description
1 polymer ?
#
loop_
_entity_poly.entity_id
_entity_poly.type
_entity_poly.pdbx_seq_one_letter_code
_entity_poly.pdbx_strand_id
1 'polypeptide(L)'
;GDLYDFFVPDERRLVFAIGDVADKGVPAALLMARVTALFRAIGPGETGPDGILRELDLRLSQGNDACMFVTAVCGQLDGETGELRYASAGHEQPILRRADGTTVVLAPEGGPALGLDANGAYPVWTGRFAPGDALVLCTDGVTEAFDAAGDAFGLEGLRRVVADTPTDDLHSLPDRLVDAVERFAAGGGPRDDLALLAVQYRPTDVVASGAGPEWWRLSVSGTPEDMARAQRRIEGILLARDVPAPIVHDCVLAAEEVLTNIATHAYGGRPGGEAGVEIRLLPEEIRIRFADAGPPFNPLEEPAPDVEAPIATRRVGGLGIFLVRQLADRCEYVREGSTNVLTVHHRRPAVAPREAFTQEQEPLATTFAPRGGAMALDIEITDQEPAGRRVKLRGRLDTLTAPQLETALAPLLDSSAVTSITFGLDGLEYMSSAGIRCLMRAHKALGARGGRVAIVNPQPAVRKVLEIVKALPSEQVFGSDAELDAYLDAMQRKARGGT
;
A
#
# COMPACT_ATOMS: atom_id res chain seq x y z
N GLY A 1 25.07 15.64 21.09
CA GLY A 1 25.70 14.55 20.33
C GLY A 1 24.75 14.08 19.26
N ASP A 2 24.06 15.02 18.64
CA ASP A 2 22.71 14.76 18.16
C ASP A 2 22.70 14.19 16.75
N LEU A 3 21.71 13.36 16.48
CA LEU A 3 21.50 12.78 15.17
C LEU A 3 20.04 12.77 14.81
N TYR A 4 19.77 13.01 13.54
CA TYR A 4 18.51 12.67 12.93
C TYR A 4 18.79 12.25 11.49
N ASP A 5 17.96 11.36 10.96
CA ASP A 5 18.04 10.97 9.57
C ASP A 5 16.70 10.42 9.09
N PHE A 6 16.48 10.47 7.78
CA PHE A 6 15.33 9.86 7.14
C PHE A 6 15.65 9.41 5.73
N PHE A 7 14.92 8.40 5.28
CA PHE A 7 14.98 7.90 3.91
C PHE A 7 13.66 7.22 3.52
N VAL A 8 13.49 7.02 2.23
CA VAL A 8 12.30 6.42 1.63
C VAL A 8 12.76 5.15 0.92
N PRO A 9 12.71 3.96 1.57
CA PRO A 9 13.24 2.73 0.97
C PRO A 9 12.44 2.23 -0.24
N ASP A 10 11.19 2.67 -0.35
CA ASP A 10 10.27 2.36 -1.45
C ASP A 10 9.25 3.49 -1.61
N GLU A 11 8.38 3.40 -2.62
CA GLU A 11 7.39 4.45 -2.94
C GLU A 11 6.36 4.73 -1.83
N ARG A 12 6.29 3.91 -0.77
CA ARG A 12 5.22 3.95 0.23
C ARG A 12 5.70 4.41 1.60
N ARG A 13 6.92 4.07 2.01
CA ARG A 13 7.35 4.18 3.40
C ARG A 13 8.36 5.31 3.59
N LEU A 14 8.12 6.17 4.57
CA LEU A 14 9.13 7.06 5.15
C LEU A 14 9.68 6.37 6.40
N VAL A 15 10.99 6.13 6.44
CA VAL A 15 11.69 5.69 7.64
C VAL A 15 12.49 6.85 8.19
N PHE A 16 12.37 7.10 9.48
CA PHE A 16 13.05 8.21 10.15
C PHE A 16 13.61 7.79 11.51
N ALA A 17 14.63 8.50 11.96
CA ALA A 17 15.21 8.35 13.27
C ALA A 17 15.68 9.71 13.82
N ILE A 18 15.65 9.85 15.13
CA ILE A 18 16.32 10.91 15.87
C ILE A 18 16.88 10.30 17.15
N GLY A 19 18.00 10.82 17.63
CA GLY A 19 18.64 10.34 18.82
C GLY A 19 19.71 11.28 19.34
N ASP A 20 20.22 10.96 20.51
CA ASP A 20 21.35 11.64 21.11
C ASP A 20 22.36 10.63 21.68
N VAL A 21 23.63 10.94 21.43
CA VAL A 21 24.77 10.17 21.90
C VAL A 21 25.19 10.70 23.28
N ALA A 22 25.33 9.79 24.23
CA ALA A 22 25.87 10.13 25.54
C ALA A 22 27.29 10.73 25.44
N ASP A 23 27.55 11.72 26.30
CA ASP A 23 28.81 12.50 26.35
C ASP A 23 28.94 13.55 25.22
N LYS A 24 30.02 14.33 25.22
CA LYS A 24 30.21 15.47 24.32
C LYS A 24 31.55 15.41 23.58
N GLY A 25 31.63 16.23 22.53
CA GLY A 25 32.87 16.42 21.76
C GLY A 25 33.14 15.32 20.74
N VAL A 26 34.43 15.11 20.44
CA VAL A 26 34.86 14.27 19.30
C VAL A 26 34.41 12.80 19.39
N PRO A 27 34.49 12.11 20.54
CA PRO A 27 34.03 10.72 20.64
C PRO A 27 32.53 10.57 20.34
N ALA A 28 31.70 11.46 20.89
CA ALA A 28 30.26 11.47 20.64
C ALA A 28 29.95 11.73 19.16
N ALA A 29 30.64 12.67 18.52
CA ALA A 29 30.47 12.95 17.09
C ALA A 29 30.87 11.77 16.19
N LEU A 30 31.92 11.01 16.55
CA LEU A 30 32.31 9.80 15.83
C LEU A 30 31.29 8.67 15.97
N LEU A 31 30.73 8.49 17.17
CA LEU A 31 29.67 7.51 17.40
C LEU A 31 28.39 7.91 16.66
N MET A 32 28.01 9.19 16.71
CA MET A 32 26.90 9.74 15.94
C MET A 32 27.05 9.41 14.44
N ALA A 33 28.21 9.69 13.85
CA ALA A 33 28.46 9.39 12.44
C ALA A 33 28.35 7.90 12.13
N ARG A 34 28.80 7.03 13.05
CA ARG A 34 28.66 5.57 12.94
C ARG A 34 27.19 5.14 12.98
N VAL A 35 26.37 5.70 13.89
CA VAL A 35 24.94 5.39 13.99
C VAL A 35 24.22 5.76 12.70
N THR A 36 24.41 6.98 12.19
CA THR A 36 23.77 7.46 10.96
C THR A 36 24.16 6.59 9.75
N ALA A 37 25.43 6.21 9.63
CA ALA A 37 25.90 5.31 8.56
C ALA A 37 25.29 3.91 8.67
N LEU A 38 25.20 3.35 9.89
CA LEU A 38 24.59 2.04 10.11
C LEU A 38 23.09 2.07 9.83
N PHE A 39 22.38 3.11 10.29
CA PHE A 39 20.95 3.29 10.05
C PHE A 39 20.61 3.24 8.57
N ARG A 40 21.38 3.97 7.73
CA ARG A 40 21.20 3.92 6.26
C ARG A 40 21.57 2.57 5.63
N ALA A 41 22.53 1.85 6.20
CA ALA A 41 22.98 0.57 5.68
C ALA A 41 21.99 -0.58 5.98
N ILE A 42 21.42 -0.61 7.18
CA ILE A 42 20.53 -1.69 7.64
C ILE A 42 19.06 -1.40 7.35
N GLY A 43 18.67 -0.13 7.41
CA GLY A 43 17.28 0.31 7.37
C GLY A 43 16.48 -0.22 6.18
N PRO A 44 17.01 -0.21 4.94
CA PRO A 44 16.31 -0.74 3.77
C PRO A 44 16.03 -2.25 3.81
N GLY A 45 16.77 -3.03 4.60
CA GLY A 45 16.62 -4.48 4.71
C GLY A 45 15.63 -4.93 5.80
N GLU A 46 15.27 -4.04 6.72
CA GLU A 46 14.41 -4.36 7.86
C GLU A 46 12.93 -4.09 7.59
N THR A 47 12.05 -4.81 8.30
CA THR A 47 10.59 -4.73 8.10
C THR A 47 9.87 -3.76 9.04
N GLY A 48 10.55 -3.28 10.08
CA GLY A 48 9.98 -2.43 11.12
C GLY A 48 11.06 -1.73 11.97
N PRO A 49 10.65 -0.71 12.75
CA PRO A 49 11.57 0.10 13.55
C PRO A 49 12.27 -0.70 14.66
N ASP A 50 11.61 -1.74 15.19
CA ASP A 50 12.16 -2.67 16.17
C ASP A 50 13.37 -3.46 15.64
N GLY A 51 13.27 -3.95 14.40
CA GLY A 51 14.37 -4.66 13.74
C GLY A 51 15.57 -3.74 13.53
N ILE A 52 15.33 -2.50 13.11
CA ILE A 52 16.36 -1.48 12.93
C ILE A 52 17.06 -1.17 14.26
N LEU A 53 16.31 -0.88 15.33
CA LEU A 53 16.89 -0.55 16.63
C LEU A 53 17.69 -1.73 17.20
N ARG A 54 17.18 -2.97 17.09
CA ARG A 54 17.88 -4.17 17.55
C ARG A 54 19.20 -4.40 16.81
N GLU A 55 19.21 -4.21 15.50
CA GLU A 55 20.43 -4.36 14.69
C GLU A 55 21.43 -3.23 14.95
N LEU A 56 20.97 -1.98 15.19
CA LEU A 56 21.82 -0.89 15.66
C LEU A 56 22.45 -1.25 17.00
N ASP A 57 21.65 -1.65 17.97
CA ASP A 57 22.08 -1.98 19.32
C ASP A 57 23.14 -3.09 19.34
N LEU A 58 22.90 -4.16 18.59
CA LEU A 58 23.85 -5.26 18.42
C LEU A 58 25.20 -4.76 17.86
N ARG A 59 25.18 -3.91 16.82
CA ARG A 59 26.40 -3.40 16.20
C ARG A 59 27.12 -2.37 17.05
N LEU A 60 26.39 -1.56 17.82
CA LEU A 60 26.96 -0.54 18.69
C LEU A 60 27.56 -1.15 19.95
N SER A 61 26.98 -2.23 20.47
CA SER A 61 27.49 -2.98 21.62
C SER A 61 28.80 -3.72 21.33
N GLN A 62 29.11 -4.02 20.06
CA GLN A 62 30.35 -4.68 19.66
C GLN A 62 31.56 -3.76 19.82
N GLY A 63 32.50 -4.14 20.70
CA GLY A 63 33.74 -3.40 20.95
C GLY A 63 33.53 -2.09 21.69
N ASN A 64 32.47 -1.98 22.49
CA ASN A 64 32.11 -0.77 23.24
C ASN A 64 32.78 -0.71 24.62
N ASP A 65 34.12 -0.77 24.68
CA ASP A 65 34.87 -0.73 25.94
C ASP A 65 34.69 0.61 26.71
N ALA A 66 34.27 1.66 25.99
CA ALA A 66 33.99 2.97 26.54
C ALA A 66 32.58 3.08 27.17
N CYS A 67 31.74 2.05 27.06
CA CYS A 67 30.35 2.03 27.53
C CYS A 67 29.53 3.25 27.06
N MET A 68 29.82 3.77 25.86
CA MET A 68 29.04 4.86 25.28
C MET A 68 27.69 4.32 24.81
N PHE A 69 26.63 5.11 24.94
CA PHE A 69 25.29 4.71 24.55
C PHE A 69 24.59 5.81 23.76
N VAL A 70 23.50 5.44 23.10
CA VAL A 70 22.71 6.34 22.26
C VAL A 70 21.24 6.17 22.61
N THR A 71 20.58 7.24 23.03
CA THR A 71 19.13 7.24 23.09
C THR A 71 18.61 7.50 21.68
N ALA A 72 17.62 6.75 21.21
CA ALA A 72 17.12 6.93 19.85
C ALA A 72 15.67 6.51 19.71
N VAL A 73 15.02 7.04 18.70
CA VAL A 73 13.70 6.58 18.25
C VAL A 73 13.78 6.27 16.77
N CYS A 74 13.00 5.28 16.35
CA CYS A 74 12.83 4.95 14.96
C CYS A 74 11.34 4.87 14.63
N GLY A 75 10.96 5.52 13.53
CA GLY A 75 9.61 5.50 13.03
C GLY A 75 9.56 5.11 11.56
N GLN A 76 8.45 4.48 11.19
CA GLN A 76 8.11 4.11 9.83
C GLN A 76 6.68 4.57 9.55
N LEU A 77 6.53 5.58 8.70
CA LEU A 77 5.25 6.13 8.28
C LEU A 77 4.90 5.67 6.88
N ASP A 78 3.72 5.12 6.72
CA ASP A 78 3.11 4.78 5.44
C ASP A 78 2.47 6.02 4.80
N GLY A 79 3.05 6.50 3.71
CA GLY A 79 2.56 7.65 2.94
C GLY A 79 1.23 7.42 2.22
N GLU A 80 0.82 6.16 2.02
CA GLU A 80 -0.48 5.83 1.43
C GLU A 80 -1.57 5.78 2.51
N THR A 81 -1.34 5.04 3.59
CA THR A 81 -2.38 4.73 4.58
C THR A 81 -2.35 5.61 5.84
N GLY A 82 -1.25 6.32 6.08
CA GLY A 82 -1.01 7.09 7.31
C GLY A 82 -0.66 6.22 8.52
N GLU A 83 -0.45 4.92 8.36
CA GLU A 83 -0.01 4.04 9.45
C GLU A 83 1.41 4.40 9.90
N LEU A 84 1.57 4.68 11.19
CA LEU A 84 2.86 4.92 11.84
C LEU A 84 3.20 3.72 12.73
N ARG A 85 4.36 3.12 12.50
CA ARG A 85 5.02 2.21 13.44
C ARG A 85 6.17 2.97 14.10
N TYR A 86 6.30 2.85 15.41
CA TYR A 86 7.25 3.63 16.20
C TYR A 86 7.87 2.75 17.29
N ALA A 87 9.17 2.87 17.51
CA ALA A 87 9.87 2.24 18.62
C ALA A 87 10.87 3.23 19.24
N SER A 88 11.07 3.13 20.55
CA SER A 88 12.00 3.98 21.31
C SER A 88 13.05 3.14 22.03
N ALA A 89 14.29 3.64 22.03
CA ALA A 89 15.46 3.17 22.77
C ALA A 89 15.82 4.22 23.82
N GLY A 90 14.95 4.41 24.81
CA GLY A 90 15.16 5.32 25.94
C GLY A 90 15.17 6.82 25.62
N HIS A 91 14.63 7.24 24.47
CA HIS A 91 14.61 8.65 24.06
C HIS A 91 13.37 9.41 24.56
N GLU A 92 13.43 10.74 24.49
CA GLU A 92 12.37 11.66 24.92
C GLU A 92 11.03 11.41 24.21
N GLN A 93 9.92 11.63 24.93
CA GLN A 93 8.58 11.35 24.43
C GLN A 93 8.17 12.30 23.30
N PRO A 94 7.62 11.80 22.18
CA PRO A 94 7.22 12.66 21.08
C PRO A 94 5.84 13.28 21.31
N ILE A 95 5.62 14.41 20.64
CA ILE A 95 4.33 15.09 20.63
C ILE A 95 3.61 14.80 19.32
N LEU A 96 2.43 14.22 19.41
CA LEU A 96 1.47 14.14 18.32
C LEU A 96 0.65 15.42 18.28
N ARG A 97 0.79 16.17 17.18
CA ARG A 97 -0.04 17.33 16.87
C ARG A 97 -1.10 16.92 15.85
N ARG A 98 -2.37 17.10 16.17
CA ARG A 98 -3.49 16.85 15.25
C ARG A 98 -3.61 17.97 14.22
N ALA A 99 -4.30 17.68 13.13
CA ALA A 99 -4.61 18.66 12.08
C ALA A 99 -5.33 19.92 12.60
N ASP A 100 -6.12 19.80 13.67
CA ASP A 100 -6.82 20.93 14.32
C ASP A 100 -5.94 21.73 15.30
N GLY A 101 -4.67 21.34 15.46
CA GLY A 101 -3.71 21.98 16.36
C GLY A 101 -3.69 21.41 17.79
N THR A 102 -4.59 20.48 18.14
CA THR A 102 -4.54 19.81 19.44
C THR A 102 -3.27 18.96 19.57
N THR A 103 -2.68 18.93 20.77
CA THR A 103 -1.43 18.21 21.05
C THR A 103 -1.63 17.11 22.09
N VAL A 104 -1.00 15.96 21.84
CA VAL A 104 -1.00 14.79 22.73
C VAL A 104 0.44 14.31 22.87
N VAL A 105 0.89 14.09 24.10
CA VAL A 105 2.17 13.42 24.36
C VAL A 105 1.96 11.92 24.15
N LEU A 106 2.76 11.31 23.28
CA LEU A 106 2.75 9.85 23.15
C LEU A 106 3.74 9.27 24.16
N ALA A 107 3.27 8.30 24.96
CA ALA A 107 4.09 7.56 25.90
C ALA A 107 4.11 6.06 25.52
N PRO A 108 4.68 5.70 24.35
CA PRO A 108 4.84 4.30 23.99
C PRO A 108 5.82 3.61 24.92
N GLU A 109 5.62 2.30 25.12
CA GLU A 109 6.61 1.47 25.83
C GLU A 109 7.94 1.48 25.05
N GLY A 110 9.05 1.69 25.75
CA GLY A 110 10.38 1.79 25.17
C GLY A 110 11.31 0.66 25.62
N GLY A 111 12.41 0.51 24.88
CA GLY A 111 13.54 -0.35 25.23
C GLY A 111 14.71 0.41 25.89
N PRO A 112 15.80 -0.29 26.22
CA PRO A 112 17.02 0.32 26.76
C PRO A 112 17.68 1.26 25.74
N ALA A 113 18.61 2.11 26.18
CA ALA A 113 19.43 2.88 25.24
C ALA A 113 20.38 1.96 24.46
N LEU A 114 20.63 2.31 23.19
CA LEU A 114 21.46 1.50 22.29
C LEU A 114 22.92 1.46 22.76
N GLY A 115 23.56 0.30 22.68
CA GLY A 115 24.96 0.09 23.06
C GLY A 115 25.17 -0.33 24.52
N LEU A 116 24.10 -0.44 25.31
CA LEU A 116 24.15 -0.89 26.72
C LEU A 116 23.90 -2.39 26.88
N ASP A 117 22.94 -2.95 26.16
CA ASP A 117 22.55 -4.36 26.24
C ASP A 117 22.24 -4.91 24.85
N ALA A 118 23.15 -5.71 24.30
CA ALA A 118 23.03 -6.28 22.95
C ALA A 118 21.80 -7.18 22.72
N ASN A 119 20.98 -7.43 23.75
CA ASN A 119 19.75 -8.22 23.67
C ASN A 119 18.49 -7.42 24.06
N GLY A 120 18.54 -6.08 23.95
CA GLY A 120 17.40 -5.19 24.21
C GLY A 120 16.19 -5.51 23.34
N ALA A 121 15.00 -5.50 23.94
CA ALA A 121 13.73 -5.54 23.23
C ALA A 121 13.21 -4.10 23.03
N TYR A 122 12.72 -3.81 21.82
CA TYR A 122 12.20 -2.50 21.44
C TYR A 122 10.73 -2.65 21.02
N PRO A 123 9.76 -2.52 21.94
CA PRO A 123 8.34 -2.67 21.64
C PRO A 123 7.90 -1.70 20.53
N VAL A 124 7.08 -2.20 19.60
CA VAL A 124 6.53 -1.37 18.52
C VAL A 124 5.17 -0.83 18.94
N TRP A 125 5.08 0.49 19.02
CA TRP A 125 3.81 1.19 19.03
C TRP A 125 3.31 1.38 17.60
N THR A 126 2.00 1.22 17.41
CA THR A 126 1.35 1.45 16.11
C THR A 126 0.20 2.44 16.25
N GLY A 127 0.04 3.29 15.25
CA GLY A 127 -1.04 4.27 15.18
C GLY A 127 -1.34 4.65 13.74
N ARG A 128 -2.40 5.42 13.53
CA ARG A 128 -2.76 5.94 12.21
C ARG A 128 -2.94 7.44 12.27
N PHE A 129 -2.24 8.15 11.40
CA PHE A 129 -2.30 9.59 11.25
C PHE A 129 -3.46 9.97 10.34
N ALA A 130 -4.22 10.99 10.74
CA ALA A 130 -5.13 11.68 9.84
C ALA A 130 -4.32 12.65 8.96
N PRO A 131 -4.81 12.99 7.75
CA PRO A 131 -4.18 14.03 6.92
C PRO A 131 -3.99 15.33 7.73
N GLY A 132 -2.77 15.85 7.75
CA GLY A 132 -2.38 17.04 8.52
C GLY A 132 -1.83 16.76 9.92
N ASP A 133 -2.03 15.56 10.48
CA ASP A 133 -1.39 15.16 11.73
C ASP A 133 0.14 15.15 11.58
N ALA A 134 0.84 15.55 12.64
CA ALA A 134 2.29 15.61 12.68
C ALA A 134 2.85 15.00 13.97
N LEU A 135 3.95 14.26 13.84
CA LEU A 135 4.78 13.85 14.96
C LEU A 135 5.93 14.84 15.12
N VAL A 136 6.14 15.34 16.32
CA VAL A 136 7.26 16.22 16.67
C VAL A 136 8.14 15.51 17.67
N LEU A 137 9.43 15.38 17.33
CA LEU A 137 10.45 14.69 18.12
C LEU A 137 11.62 15.66 18.32
N CYS A 138 12.25 15.62 19.49
CA CYS A 138 13.43 16.43 19.77
C CYS A 138 14.41 15.66 20.65
N THR A 139 15.64 16.16 20.69
CA THR A 139 16.63 15.78 21.70
C THR A 139 16.41 16.54 23.01
N ASP A 140 17.05 16.07 24.07
CA ASP A 140 16.93 16.62 25.42
C ASP A 140 17.48 18.05 25.56
N GLY A 141 18.37 18.50 24.67
CA GLY A 141 18.80 19.89 24.63
C GLY A 141 17.64 20.91 24.53
N VAL A 142 16.48 20.49 24.03
CA VAL A 142 15.24 21.28 24.05
C VAL A 142 14.60 21.27 25.44
N THR A 143 14.37 20.09 26.02
CA THR A 143 13.60 19.93 27.27
C THR A 143 14.42 20.29 28.51
N GLU A 144 15.73 20.09 28.47
CA GLU A 144 16.72 20.46 29.50
C GLU A 144 17.33 21.86 29.30
N ALA A 145 16.67 22.73 28.53
CA ALA A 145 17.03 24.15 28.54
C ALA A 145 16.54 24.81 29.84
N PHE A 146 17.46 25.29 30.68
CA PHE A 146 17.14 25.90 31.97
C PHE A 146 17.11 27.43 31.90
N ASP A 147 16.16 28.05 32.60
CA ASP A 147 16.14 29.49 32.83
C ASP A 147 17.09 29.92 33.96
N ALA A 148 17.08 31.21 34.30
CA ALA A 148 17.90 31.76 35.39
C ALA A 148 17.48 31.29 36.80
N ALA A 149 16.26 30.78 36.98
CA ALA A 149 15.77 30.20 38.23
C ALA A 149 16.12 28.70 38.35
N GLY A 150 16.58 28.08 37.26
CA GLY A 150 16.88 26.65 37.19
C GLY A 150 15.66 25.80 36.80
N ASP A 151 14.57 26.43 36.34
CA ASP A 151 13.40 25.71 35.83
C ASP A 151 13.66 25.27 34.39
N ALA A 152 13.31 24.01 34.07
CA ALA A 152 13.48 23.44 32.75
C ALA A 152 12.35 23.89 31.80
N PHE A 153 12.69 24.12 30.52
CA PHE A 153 11.71 24.39 29.47
C PHE A 153 10.70 23.24 29.36
N GLY A 154 11.22 22.02 29.44
CA GLY A 154 10.48 20.78 29.59
C GLY A 154 9.55 20.46 28.43
N LEU A 155 8.88 19.32 28.56
CA LEU A 155 7.92 18.84 27.58
C LEU A 155 6.73 19.78 27.40
N GLU A 156 6.33 20.49 28.46
CA GLU A 156 5.22 21.44 28.42
C GLU A 156 5.57 22.71 27.63
N GLY A 157 6.81 23.20 27.73
CA GLY A 157 7.31 24.30 26.91
C GLY A 157 7.27 23.94 25.43
N LEU A 158 7.79 22.76 25.08
CA LEU A 158 7.73 22.24 23.71
C LEU A 158 6.30 22.10 23.22
N ARG A 159 5.41 21.50 24.02
CA ARG A 159 3.99 21.30 23.68
C ARG A 159 3.27 22.60 23.41
N ARG A 160 3.58 23.66 24.16
CA ARG A 160 3.03 25.00 23.93
C ARG A 160 3.45 25.55 22.56
N VAL A 161 4.75 25.51 22.25
CA VAL A 161 5.26 25.99 20.95
C VAL A 161 4.63 25.21 19.78
N VAL A 162 4.52 23.88 19.91
CA VAL A 162 3.91 23.01 18.89
C VAL A 162 2.42 23.35 18.69
N ALA A 163 1.67 23.59 19.77
CA ALA A 163 0.27 23.98 19.71
C ALA A 163 0.08 25.39 19.09
N ASP A 164 0.95 26.34 19.45
CA ASP A 164 0.88 27.74 19.01
C ASP A 164 1.42 27.95 17.59
N THR A 165 2.02 26.92 16.97
CA THR A 165 2.48 26.97 15.58
C THR A 165 1.28 26.82 14.64
N PRO A 166 1.12 27.68 13.62
CA PRO A 166 0.00 27.59 12.68
C PRO A 166 -0.11 26.22 12.00
N THR A 167 -1.33 25.72 11.83
CA THR A 167 -1.60 24.38 11.24
C THR A 167 -1.14 24.25 9.79
N ASP A 168 -1.14 25.35 9.05
CA ASP A 168 -0.73 25.46 7.65
C ASP A 168 0.77 25.74 7.46
N ASP A 169 1.49 26.09 8.53
CA ASP A 169 2.90 26.47 8.50
C ASP A 169 3.75 25.74 9.55
N LEU A 170 3.72 24.40 9.51
CA LEU A 170 4.59 23.57 10.34
C LEU A 170 6.09 23.79 10.03
N HIS A 171 6.42 24.32 8.85
CA HIS A 171 7.80 24.65 8.48
C HIS A 171 8.39 25.76 9.34
N SER A 172 7.57 26.63 9.94
CA SER A 172 8.02 27.63 10.91
C SER A 172 8.33 27.08 12.30
N LEU A 173 7.98 25.82 12.60
CA LEU A 173 8.16 25.23 13.93
C LEU A 173 9.61 25.26 14.43
N PRO A 174 10.65 24.90 13.64
CA PRO A 174 12.03 24.92 14.12
C PRO A 174 12.47 26.31 14.60
N ASP A 175 12.26 27.34 13.78
CA ASP A 175 12.65 28.71 14.13
C ASP A 175 11.89 29.20 15.38
N ARG A 176 10.59 28.92 15.46
CA ARG A 176 9.76 29.27 16.62
C ARG A 176 10.22 28.56 17.90
N LEU A 177 10.65 27.31 17.79
CA LEU A 177 11.15 26.55 18.93
C LEU A 177 12.49 27.09 19.39
N VAL A 178 13.43 27.34 18.48
CA VAL A 178 14.74 27.92 18.80
C VAL A 178 14.54 29.28 19.49
N ASP A 179 13.72 30.17 18.94
CA ASP A 179 13.42 31.47 19.52
C ASP A 179 12.75 31.37 20.90
N ALA A 180 11.88 30.38 21.11
CA ALA A 180 11.22 30.16 22.40
C ALA A 180 12.19 29.67 23.46
N VAL A 181 13.04 28.70 23.11
CA VAL A 181 14.08 28.14 23.98
C VAL A 181 15.13 29.20 24.31
N GLU A 182 15.57 30.01 23.33
CA GLU A 182 16.51 31.11 23.56
C GLU A 182 15.97 32.18 24.49
N ARG A 183 14.71 32.58 24.31
CA ARG A 183 14.08 33.56 25.20
C ARG A 183 13.87 33.01 26.61
N PHE A 184 13.52 31.74 26.73
CA PHE A 184 13.31 31.09 28.01
C PHE A 184 14.62 30.93 28.78
N ALA A 185 15.67 30.43 28.12
CA ALA A 185 16.99 30.22 28.70
C ALA A 185 17.83 31.51 28.83
N ALA A 186 17.25 32.69 28.59
CA ALA A 186 17.96 33.96 28.68
C ALA A 186 18.45 34.19 30.11
N GLY A 187 19.77 34.13 30.32
CA GLY A 187 20.40 34.19 31.65
C GLY A 187 20.57 32.84 32.34
N GLY A 188 20.21 31.74 31.67
CA GLY A 188 20.54 30.36 32.04
C GLY A 188 21.98 29.98 31.68
N GLY A 189 22.41 28.80 32.14
CA GLY A 189 23.76 28.26 31.92
C GLY A 189 24.04 27.77 30.48
N PRO A 190 25.19 27.11 30.25
CA PRO A 190 25.53 26.51 28.95
C PRO A 190 24.47 25.50 28.51
N ARG A 191 24.15 25.48 27.21
CA ARG A 191 23.12 24.62 26.61
C ARG A 191 23.74 23.47 25.83
N ASP A 192 22.96 22.40 25.64
CA ASP A 192 23.33 21.30 24.76
C ASP A 192 23.00 21.60 23.29
N ASP A 193 23.40 20.67 22.42
CA ASP A 193 22.96 20.64 21.03
C ASP A 193 21.42 20.52 20.95
N LEU A 194 20.85 21.10 19.90
CA LEU A 194 19.40 21.11 19.67
C LEU A 194 19.08 20.39 18.35
N ALA A 195 18.34 19.30 18.42
CA ALA A 195 17.77 18.65 17.25
C ALA A 195 16.24 18.56 17.36
N LEU A 196 15.57 18.81 16.24
CA LEU A 196 14.13 18.72 16.08
C LEU A 196 13.82 18.01 14.77
N LEU A 197 12.93 17.02 14.83
CA LEU A 197 12.38 16.34 13.67
C LEU A 197 10.86 16.41 13.71
N ALA A 198 10.26 17.04 12.70
CA ALA A 198 8.81 17.09 12.51
C ALA A 198 8.41 16.27 11.29
N VAL A 199 7.52 15.30 11.47
CA VAL A 199 7.02 14.41 10.42
C VAL A 199 5.52 14.62 10.27
N GLN A 200 5.10 15.32 9.21
CA GLN A 200 3.69 15.56 8.92
C GLN A 200 3.15 14.60 7.85
N TYR A 201 2.03 13.97 8.13
CA TYR A 201 1.34 13.16 7.14
C TYR A 201 0.51 14.06 6.22
N ARG A 202 1.04 14.30 5.02
CA ARG A 202 0.33 14.95 3.91
C ARG A 202 0.11 13.92 2.81
N PRO A 203 -1.09 13.35 2.67
CA PRO A 203 -1.39 12.54 1.50
C PRO A 203 -1.32 13.47 0.29
N THR A 204 -0.54 13.09 -0.72
CA THR A 204 -0.15 13.90 -1.88
C THR A 204 -1.32 14.51 -2.70
N ASP A 205 -2.58 14.15 -2.43
CA ASP A 205 -3.70 14.41 -3.36
C ASP A 205 -5.04 14.76 -2.69
N VAL A 206 -5.07 15.13 -1.39
CA VAL A 206 -6.32 15.59 -0.76
C VAL A 206 -6.55 17.06 -1.09
N VAL A 207 -7.48 17.34 -1.99
CA VAL A 207 -8.02 18.71 -2.11
C VAL A 207 -9.12 18.84 -1.06
N ALA A 208 -8.73 19.05 0.20
CA ALA A 208 -9.69 19.31 1.26
C ALA A 208 -10.38 20.66 0.97
N SER A 209 -11.65 20.62 0.56
CA SER A 209 -12.46 21.84 0.38
C SER A 209 -13.51 21.94 1.47
N GLY A 210 -13.20 22.60 2.59
CA GLY A 210 -14.17 23.07 3.60
C GLY A 210 -15.36 22.12 3.89
N ALA A 211 -16.57 22.68 4.00
CA ALA A 211 -17.82 21.94 4.28
C ALA A 211 -18.37 21.11 3.09
N GLY A 212 -17.53 20.76 2.11
CA GLY A 212 -17.90 19.96 0.94
C GLY A 212 -17.51 18.48 1.06
N PRO A 213 -17.96 17.61 0.13
CA PRO A 213 -17.57 16.21 0.10
C PRO A 213 -16.07 16.04 -0.16
N GLU A 214 -15.44 15.09 0.52
CA GLU A 214 -14.03 14.75 0.30
C GLU A 214 -13.80 14.31 -1.14
N TRP A 215 -12.75 14.85 -1.76
CA TRP A 215 -12.32 14.45 -3.09
C TRP A 215 -10.81 14.47 -3.27
N TRP A 216 -10.36 13.65 -4.22
CA TRP A 216 -8.96 13.44 -4.58
C TRP A 216 -8.78 13.58 -6.07
N ARG A 217 -7.57 13.97 -6.49
CA ARG A 217 -7.20 14.02 -7.89
C ARG A 217 -5.84 13.38 -8.13
N LEU A 218 -5.77 12.44 -9.06
CA LEU A 218 -4.55 11.78 -9.49
C LEU A 218 -4.27 12.19 -10.95
N SER A 219 -2.99 12.31 -11.31
CA SER A 219 -2.55 12.35 -12.71
C SER A 219 -1.80 11.07 -13.04
N VAL A 220 -2.12 10.44 -14.17
CA VAL A 220 -1.61 9.11 -14.54
C VAL A 220 -1.05 9.15 -15.96
N SER A 221 0.27 8.95 -16.12
CA SER A 221 0.96 9.09 -17.41
C SER A 221 0.77 7.92 -18.39
N GLY A 222 0.01 6.89 -17.99
CA GLY A 222 -0.26 5.69 -18.79
C GLY A 222 0.86 4.63 -18.78
N THR A 223 1.95 4.84 -18.04
CA THR A 223 2.95 3.79 -17.78
C THR A 223 2.39 2.70 -16.86
N PRO A 224 2.81 1.42 -16.99
CA PRO A 224 2.37 0.36 -16.09
C PRO A 224 2.60 0.67 -14.60
N GLU A 225 3.73 1.31 -14.28
CA GLU A 225 4.10 1.71 -12.92
C GLU A 225 3.15 2.78 -12.37
N ASP A 226 2.84 3.82 -13.14
CA ASP A 226 1.91 4.87 -12.71
C ASP A 226 0.47 4.37 -12.64
N MET A 227 0.07 3.44 -13.51
CA MET A 227 -1.22 2.79 -13.41
C MET A 227 -1.34 1.96 -12.12
N ALA A 228 -0.31 1.18 -11.78
CA ALA A 228 -0.28 0.42 -10.53
C ALA A 228 -0.28 1.35 -9.30
N ARG A 229 0.44 2.48 -9.36
CA ARG A 229 0.42 3.53 -8.34
C ARG A 229 -0.99 4.11 -8.17
N ALA A 230 -1.66 4.44 -9.26
CA ALA A 230 -3.02 4.98 -9.24
C ALA A 230 -4.03 3.99 -8.63
N GLN A 231 -3.92 2.69 -8.97
CA GLN A 231 -4.76 1.64 -8.40
C GLN A 231 -4.57 1.52 -6.89
N ARG A 232 -3.32 1.43 -6.39
CA ARG A 232 -3.03 1.39 -4.95
C ARG A 232 -3.56 2.62 -4.24
N ARG A 233 -3.45 3.79 -4.89
CA ARG A 233 -3.94 5.04 -4.33
C ARG A 233 -5.46 5.06 -4.20
N ILE A 234 -6.18 4.61 -5.24
CA ILE A 234 -7.64 4.44 -5.18
C ILE A 234 -8.01 3.47 -4.07
N GLU A 235 -7.36 2.30 -4.01
CA GLU A 235 -7.59 1.29 -2.97
C GLU A 235 -7.39 1.85 -1.56
N GLY A 236 -6.24 2.51 -1.32
CA GLY A 236 -5.89 3.12 -0.04
C GLY A 236 -6.86 4.23 0.38
N ILE A 237 -7.28 5.09 -0.55
CA ILE A 237 -8.29 6.14 -0.30
C ILE A 237 -9.60 5.51 0.19
N LEU A 238 -10.09 4.48 -0.51
CA LEU A 238 -11.38 3.87 -0.19
C LEU A 238 -11.32 3.08 1.12
N LEU A 239 -10.26 2.29 1.34
CA LEU A 239 -10.07 1.54 2.59
C LEU A 239 -9.91 2.47 3.80
N ALA A 240 -9.18 3.58 3.65
CA ALA A 240 -9.01 4.57 4.72
C ALA A 240 -10.30 5.35 5.06
N ARG A 241 -11.38 5.16 4.28
CA ARG A 241 -12.72 5.71 4.53
C ARG A 241 -13.76 4.63 4.76
N ASP A 242 -13.29 3.47 5.22
CA ASP A 242 -14.09 2.32 5.65
C ASP A 242 -15.07 1.82 4.56
N VAL A 243 -14.70 2.01 3.29
CA VAL A 243 -15.45 1.40 2.18
C VAL A 243 -15.23 -0.12 2.23
N PRO A 244 -16.30 -0.94 2.19
CA PRO A 244 -16.18 -2.39 2.24
C PRO A 244 -15.30 -2.96 1.12
N ALA A 245 -14.44 -3.93 1.45
CA ALA A 245 -13.49 -4.53 0.53
C ALA A 245 -14.08 -4.99 -0.83
N PRO A 246 -15.30 -5.56 -0.92
CA PRO A 246 -15.89 -5.91 -2.21
C PRO A 246 -16.12 -4.69 -3.13
N ILE A 247 -16.51 -3.55 -2.55
CA ILE A 247 -16.75 -2.31 -3.30
C ILE A 247 -15.43 -1.67 -3.70
N VAL A 248 -14.42 -1.72 -2.82
CA VAL A 248 -13.06 -1.29 -3.15
C VAL A 248 -12.53 -2.07 -4.34
N HIS A 249 -12.69 -3.39 -4.34
CA HIS A 249 -12.29 -4.25 -5.45
C HIS A 249 -12.95 -3.84 -6.76
N ASP A 250 -14.27 -3.63 -6.77
CA ASP A 250 -15.02 -3.21 -7.96
C ASP A 250 -14.52 -1.85 -8.48
N CYS A 251 -14.28 -0.89 -7.59
CA CYS A 251 -13.76 0.44 -7.94
C CYS A 251 -12.35 0.37 -8.56
N VAL A 252 -11.45 -0.42 -7.96
CA VAL A 252 -10.06 -0.57 -8.41
C VAL A 252 -10.01 -1.28 -9.76
N LEU A 253 -10.81 -2.34 -9.94
CA LEU A 253 -10.89 -3.05 -11.21
C LEU A 253 -11.50 -2.18 -12.31
N ALA A 254 -12.57 -1.44 -12.02
CA ALA A 254 -13.13 -0.49 -12.97
C ALA A 254 -12.09 0.58 -13.37
N ALA A 255 -11.34 1.11 -12.40
CA ALA A 255 -10.28 2.06 -12.66
C ALA A 255 -9.14 1.50 -13.50
N GLU A 256 -8.69 0.26 -13.25
CA GLU A 256 -7.70 -0.40 -14.10
C GLU A 256 -8.16 -0.47 -15.55
N GLU A 257 -9.37 -0.96 -15.80
CA GLU A 257 -9.88 -1.17 -17.15
C GLU A 257 -10.04 0.16 -17.91
N VAL A 258 -10.50 1.21 -17.23
CA VAL A 258 -10.62 2.55 -17.82
C VAL A 258 -9.25 3.15 -18.12
N LEU A 259 -8.32 3.12 -17.16
CA LEU A 259 -6.98 3.67 -17.34
C LEU A 259 -6.19 2.93 -18.43
N THR A 260 -6.33 1.60 -18.49
CA THR A 260 -5.71 0.77 -19.54
C THR A 260 -6.27 1.13 -20.92
N ASN A 261 -7.59 1.33 -21.01
CA ASN A 261 -8.22 1.76 -22.26
C ASN A 261 -7.73 3.15 -22.68
N ILE A 262 -7.63 4.11 -21.76
CA ILE A 262 -7.09 5.45 -22.06
C ILE A 262 -5.64 5.35 -22.55
N ALA A 263 -4.77 4.67 -21.80
CA ALA A 263 -3.35 4.52 -22.17
C ALA A 263 -3.19 3.87 -23.56
N THR A 264 -4.01 2.85 -23.86
CA THR A 264 -3.95 2.11 -25.12
C THR A 264 -4.56 2.89 -26.29
N HIS A 265 -5.74 3.48 -26.12
CA HIS A 265 -6.54 4.06 -27.21
C HIS A 265 -6.37 5.57 -27.37
N ALA A 266 -6.19 6.33 -26.30
CA ALA A 266 -6.02 7.78 -26.37
C ALA A 266 -4.59 8.19 -26.75
N TYR A 267 -3.59 7.47 -26.20
CA TYR A 267 -2.18 7.85 -26.31
C TYR A 267 -1.30 6.83 -27.02
N GLY A 268 -1.87 5.71 -27.47
CA GLY A 268 -1.18 4.68 -28.25
C GLY A 268 0.02 4.06 -27.51
N GLY A 269 -0.02 4.04 -26.17
CA GLY A 269 1.07 3.55 -25.32
C GLY A 269 2.34 4.42 -25.33
N ARG A 270 2.30 5.64 -25.87
CA ARG A 270 3.46 6.55 -25.89
C ARG A 270 3.54 7.36 -24.58
N PRO A 271 4.76 7.56 -24.01
CA PRO A 271 4.95 8.45 -22.87
C PRO A 271 4.55 9.89 -23.22
N GLY A 272 3.73 10.53 -22.37
CA GLY A 272 3.40 11.96 -22.46
C GLY A 272 1.92 12.32 -22.51
N GLY A 273 1.00 11.34 -22.56
CA GLY A 273 -0.42 11.57 -22.37
C GLY A 273 -0.84 11.27 -20.95
N GLU A 274 -1.36 12.26 -20.22
CA GLU A 274 -1.84 12.08 -18.85
C GLU A 274 -3.36 11.89 -18.80
N ALA A 275 -3.81 10.96 -17.98
CA ALA A 275 -5.19 10.78 -17.58
C ALA A 275 -5.40 11.38 -16.18
N GLY A 276 -6.40 12.24 -16.04
CA GLY A 276 -6.85 12.73 -14.74
C GLY A 276 -7.83 11.75 -14.11
N VAL A 277 -7.65 11.42 -12.84
CA VAL A 277 -8.61 10.63 -12.06
C VAL A 277 -9.10 11.46 -10.89
N GLU A 278 -10.39 11.75 -10.82
CA GLU A 278 -11.01 12.42 -9.69
C GLU A 278 -11.88 11.43 -8.91
N ILE A 279 -11.60 11.26 -7.62
CA ILE A 279 -12.36 10.38 -6.73
C ILE A 279 -13.17 11.29 -5.81
N ARG A 280 -14.49 11.09 -5.71
CA ARG A 280 -15.35 11.79 -4.76
C ARG A 280 -16.08 10.79 -3.89
N LEU A 281 -16.00 10.99 -2.58
CA LEU A 281 -16.77 10.22 -1.60
C LEU A 281 -17.95 11.07 -1.11
N LEU A 282 -19.13 10.74 -1.62
CA LEU A 282 -20.40 11.28 -1.18
C LEU A 282 -21.00 10.38 -0.06
N PRO A 283 -22.05 10.81 0.65
CA PRO A 283 -22.66 10.01 1.73
C PRO A 283 -23.14 8.62 1.28
N GLU A 284 -23.75 8.52 0.09
CA GLU A 284 -24.35 7.27 -0.42
C GLU A 284 -23.70 6.77 -1.73
N GLU A 285 -22.61 7.41 -2.16
CA GLU A 285 -22.04 7.18 -3.49
C GLU A 285 -20.53 7.46 -3.54
N ILE A 286 -19.83 6.62 -4.28
CA ILE A 286 -18.45 6.79 -4.70
C ILE A 286 -18.50 7.17 -6.19
N ARG A 287 -17.92 8.31 -6.55
CA ARG A 287 -17.78 8.71 -7.96
C ARG A 287 -16.31 8.73 -8.33
N ILE A 288 -15.94 8.01 -9.38
CA ILE A 288 -14.60 8.05 -9.95
C ILE A 288 -14.70 8.54 -11.39
N ARG A 289 -14.12 9.70 -11.64
CA ARG A 289 -14.17 10.41 -12.92
C ARG A 289 -12.80 10.34 -13.59
N PHE A 290 -12.77 9.85 -14.81
CA PHE A 290 -11.57 9.69 -15.63
C PHE A 290 -11.62 10.70 -16.77
N ALA A 291 -10.56 11.47 -16.94
CA ALA A 291 -10.46 12.53 -17.93
C ALA A 291 -9.21 12.35 -18.81
N ASP A 292 -9.37 12.41 -20.13
CA ASP A 292 -8.25 12.33 -21.08
C ASP A 292 -8.42 13.30 -22.26
N ALA A 293 -7.29 13.69 -22.86
CA ALA A 293 -7.24 14.59 -24.02
C ALA A 293 -7.22 13.82 -25.36
N GLY A 294 -7.60 12.54 -25.36
CA GLY A 294 -7.62 11.70 -26.55
C GLY A 294 -8.70 12.08 -27.56
N PRO A 295 -8.72 11.38 -28.71
CA PRO A 295 -9.79 11.51 -29.70
C PRO A 295 -11.17 11.27 -29.07
N PRO A 296 -12.25 11.90 -29.58
CA PRO A 296 -13.62 11.64 -29.11
C PRO A 296 -13.95 10.15 -29.17
N PHE A 297 -14.23 9.57 -28.01
CA PHE A 297 -14.55 8.16 -27.88
C PHE A 297 -15.51 7.97 -26.71
N ASN A 298 -16.74 7.55 -27.00
CA ASN A 298 -17.73 7.20 -25.98
C ASN A 298 -17.66 5.67 -25.75
N PRO A 299 -17.02 5.19 -24.67
CA PRO A 299 -16.88 3.77 -24.43
C PRO A 299 -18.22 3.08 -24.10
N LEU A 300 -19.27 3.84 -23.75
CA LEU A 300 -20.58 3.28 -23.41
C LEU A 300 -21.41 2.89 -24.65
N GLU A 301 -21.04 3.38 -25.83
CA GLU A 301 -21.66 3.02 -27.12
C GLU A 301 -21.07 1.74 -27.72
N GLU A 302 -19.95 1.25 -27.18
CA GLU A 302 -19.35 0.00 -27.63
C GLU A 302 -20.31 -1.19 -27.39
N PRO A 303 -20.50 -2.06 -28.40
CA PRO A 303 -21.37 -3.22 -28.27
C PRO A 303 -20.82 -4.19 -27.22
N ALA A 304 -21.70 -4.74 -26.39
CA ALA A 304 -21.32 -5.73 -25.41
C ALA A 304 -20.76 -6.99 -26.11
N PRO A 305 -19.68 -7.61 -25.59
CA PRO A 305 -19.18 -8.87 -26.10
C PRO A 305 -20.21 -9.98 -25.88
N ASP A 306 -20.29 -10.93 -26.82
CA ASP A 306 -21.10 -12.13 -26.66
C ASP A 306 -20.37 -13.12 -25.72
N VAL A 307 -20.74 -13.04 -24.44
CA VAL A 307 -20.24 -13.92 -23.37
C VAL A 307 -21.02 -15.25 -23.28
N GLU A 308 -21.98 -15.50 -24.16
CA GLU A 308 -22.73 -16.77 -24.22
C GLU A 308 -22.18 -17.69 -25.32
N ALA A 309 -21.61 -17.14 -26.38
CA ALA A 309 -20.99 -17.92 -27.46
C ALA A 309 -19.94 -18.93 -26.95
N PRO A 310 -19.67 -20.05 -27.64
CA PRO A 310 -18.60 -20.96 -27.24
C PRO A 310 -17.23 -20.25 -27.14
N ILE A 311 -16.45 -20.52 -26.09
CA ILE A 311 -15.17 -19.82 -25.84
C ILE A 311 -14.23 -19.92 -27.05
N ALA A 312 -14.23 -21.05 -27.76
CA ALA A 312 -13.45 -21.26 -28.97
C ALA A 312 -13.67 -20.17 -30.04
N THR A 313 -14.90 -19.66 -30.19
CA THR A 313 -15.27 -18.67 -31.21
C THR A 313 -15.22 -17.22 -30.73
N ARG A 314 -15.18 -16.97 -29.41
CA ARG A 314 -15.14 -15.61 -28.84
C ARG A 314 -13.89 -14.83 -29.23
N ARG A 315 -14.00 -13.50 -29.38
CA ARG A 315 -12.82 -12.65 -29.53
C ARG A 315 -12.01 -12.63 -28.24
N VAL A 316 -10.69 -12.75 -28.35
CA VAL A 316 -9.77 -12.61 -27.21
C VAL A 316 -9.49 -11.12 -27.01
N GLY A 317 -10.15 -10.50 -26.02
CA GLY A 317 -10.06 -9.06 -25.72
C GLY A 317 -11.39 -8.31 -25.89
N GLY A 318 -11.43 -7.03 -25.49
CA GLY A 318 -12.65 -6.20 -25.51
C GLY A 318 -13.57 -6.39 -24.29
N LEU A 319 -13.06 -7.03 -23.23
CA LEU A 319 -13.83 -7.28 -22.00
C LEU A 319 -13.82 -6.11 -21.02
N GLY A 320 -12.86 -5.17 -21.14
CA GLY A 320 -12.62 -4.16 -20.11
C GLY A 320 -13.81 -3.24 -19.86
N ILE A 321 -14.33 -2.58 -20.90
CA ILE A 321 -15.49 -1.70 -20.71
C ILE A 321 -16.76 -2.47 -20.33
N PHE A 322 -16.89 -3.72 -20.79
CA PHE A 322 -17.97 -4.60 -20.38
C PHE A 322 -17.90 -4.90 -18.88
N LEU A 323 -16.72 -5.23 -18.35
CA LEU A 323 -16.47 -5.42 -16.92
C LEU A 323 -16.83 -4.15 -16.14
N VAL A 324 -16.35 -2.98 -16.57
CA VAL A 324 -16.69 -1.69 -15.92
C VAL A 324 -18.20 -1.52 -15.80
N ARG A 325 -18.96 -1.79 -16.88
CA ARG A 325 -20.43 -1.67 -16.90
C ARG A 325 -21.15 -2.69 -16.02
N GLN A 326 -20.53 -3.83 -15.71
CA GLN A 326 -21.10 -4.86 -14.84
C GLN A 326 -20.74 -4.66 -13.36
N LEU A 327 -19.61 -4.02 -13.09
CA LEU A 327 -19.11 -3.73 -11.74
C LEU A 327 -19.66 -2.41 -11.17
N ALA A 328 -19.97 -1.44 -12.04
CA ALA A 328 -20.52 -0.16 -11.65
C ALA A 328 -22.04 -0.20 -11.49
N ASP A 329 -22.58 0.62 -10.59
CA ASP A 329 -24.03 0.87 -10.52
C ASP A 329 -24.50 1.72 -11.70
N ARG A 330 -23.66 2.68 -12.14
CA ARG A 330 -23.90 3.54 -13.30
C ARG A 330 -22.58 4.02 -13.91
N CYS A 331 -22.57 4.21 -15.23
CA CYS A 331 -21.52 4.92 -15.92
C CYS A 331 -22.10 6.08 -16.75
N GLU A 332 -21.38 7.18 -16.84
CA GLU A 332 -21.75 8.36 -17.63
C GLU A 332 -20.57 8.80 -18.49
N TYR A 333 -20.85 9.21 -19.71
CA TYR A 333 -19.85 9.80 -20.58
C TYR A 333 -20.29 11.20 -21.02
N VAL A 334 -19.36 12.14 -20.99
CA VAL A 334 -19.52 13.46 -21.58
C VAL A 334 -18.22 13.89 -22.25
N ARG A 335 -18.34 14.60 -23.38
CA ARG A 335 -17.22 15.30 -24.01
C ARG A 335 -17.23 16.76 -23.55
N GLU A 336 -16.27 17.13 -22.71
CA GLU A 336 -16.11 18.50 -22.21
C GLU A 336 -15.04 19.23 -23.04
N GLY A 337 -15.48 19.94 -24.08
CA GLY A 337 -14.55 20.58 -25.02
C GLY A 337 -13.65 19.55 -25.72
N SER A 338 -12.35 19.61 -25.46
CA SER A 338 -11.36 18.66 -25.99
C SER A 338 -11.14 17.42 -25.12
N THR A 339 -11.85 17.28 -24.00
CA THR A 339 -11.59 16.23 -23.01
C THR A 339 -12.70 15.19 -23.00
N ASN A 340 -12.35 13.91 -23.11
CA ASN A 340 -13.25 12.81 -22.80
C ASN A 340 -13.39 12.71 -21.28
N VAL A 341 -14.62 12.54 -20.78
CA VAL A 341 -14.87 12.35 -19.35
C VAL A 341 -15.78 11.16 -19.17
N LEU A 342 -15.27 10.10 -18.55
CA LEU A 342 -16.04 8.94 -18.12
C LEU A 342 -16.19 8.97 -16.60
N THR A 343 -17.42 8.95 -16.09
CA THR A 343 -17.69 8.84 -14.64
C THR A 343 -18.26 7.47 -14.33
N VAL A 344 -17.66 6.79 -13.35
CA VAL A 344 -18.07 5.50 -12.82
C VAL A 344 -18.63 5.71 -11.41
N HIS A 345 -19.82 5.18 -11.16
CA HIS A 345 -20.56 5.35 -9.92
C HIS A 345 -20.71 4.01 -9.20
N HIS A 346 -20.39 3.99 -7.92
CA HIS A 346 -20.65 2.86 -7.02
C HIS A 346 -21.44 3.33 -5.80
N ARG A 347 -22.39 2.53 -5.33
CA ARG A 347 -23.14 2.81 -4.11
C ARG A 347 -22.21 2.70 -2.90
N ARG A 348 -22.23 3.72 -2.05
CA ARG A 348 -21.52 3.70 -0.76
C ARG A 348 -22.50 3.31 0.34
N PRO A 349 -22.30 2.18 1.03
CA PRO A 349 -23.10 1.86 2.20
C PRO A 349 -22.80 2.86 3.31
N ALA A 350 -23.83 3.23 4.08
CA ALA A 350 -23.65 4.02 5.28
C ALA A 350 -22.76 3.25 6.25
N VAL A 351 -21.57 3.79 6.54
CA VAL A 351 -20.67 3.22 7.54
C VAL A 351 -21.08 3.80 8.88
N ALA A 352 -21.30 2.93 9.89
CA ALA A 352 -21.46 3.39 11.26
C ALA A 352 -20.19 4.18 11.66
N PRO A 353 -20.30 5.35 12.30
CA PRO A 353 -19.12 6.05 12.80
C PRO A 353 -18.30 5.08 13.64
N ARG A 354 -16.99 5.01 13.40
CA ARG A 354 -16.09 4.36 14.37
C ARG A 354 -16.36 4.99 15.73
N GLU A 355 -16.59 4.16 16.74
CA GLU A 355 -16.52 4.62 18.13
C GLU A 355 -15.18 5.34 18.30
N ALA A 356 -15.24 6.59 18.79
CA ALA A 356 -14.05 7.31 19.17
C ALA A 356 -13.30 6.46 20.19
N PHE A 357 -12.00 6.23 19.95
CA PHE A 357 -11.07 5.48 20.79
C PHE A 357 -11.51 5.36 22.27
N THR A 358 -11.87 4.15 22.70
CA THR A 358 -11.73 3.75 24.09
C THR A 358 -10.37 3.07 24.26
N GLN A 359 -9.72 3.45 25.34
CA GLN A 359 -8.36 3.10 25.71
C GLN A 359 -8.30 1.65 26.24
N GLU A 360 -8.67 0.65 25.45
CA GLU A 360 -8.52 -0.75 25.84
C GLU A 360 -7.76 -1.54 24.77
N GLN A 361 -6.58 -1.98 25.19
CA GLN A 361 -5.69 -2.87 24.45
C GLN A 361 -6.40 -4.23 24.26
N GLU A 362 -6.65 -4.63 23.01
CA GLU A 362 -6.70 -6.06 22.69
C GLU A 362 -5.36 -6.48 22.08
N PRO A 363 -4.71 -7.53 22.61
CA PRO A 363 -3.56 -8.12 21.94
C PRO A 363 -4.07 -8.80 20.66
N LEU A 364 -3.79 -8.18 19.50
CA LEU A 364 -4.00 -8.83 18.23
C LEU A 364 -3.09 -10.06 18.17
N ALA A 365 -3.72 -11.23 18.18
CA ALA A 365 -3.07 -12.51 17.95
C ALA A 365 -2.18 -12.40 16.71
N THR A 366 -0.92 -12.75 16.90
CA THR A 366 0.11 -12.89 15.87
C THR A 366 -0.35 -13.90 14.82
N THR A 367 -0.98 -13.40 13.76
CA THR A 367 -1.11 -14.13 12.50
C THR A 367 -1.05 -13.16 11.32
N PHE A 368 -0.08 -12.26 11.33
CA PHE A 368 0.38 -11.63 10.09
C PHE A 368 1.42 -12.55 9.46
N ALA A 369 0.94 -13.45 8.59
CA ALA A 369 1.81 -13.99 7.56
C ALA A 369 2.40 -12.79 6.78
N PRO A 370 3.69 -12.82 6.42
CA PRO A 370 4.31 -11.71 5.71
C PRO A 370 3.56 -11.54 4.38
N ARG A 371 2.79 -10.47 4.23
CA ARG A 371 2.34 -10.00 2.93
C ARG A 371 3.58 -9.42 2.24
N GLY A 372 4.37 -10.33 1.64
CA GLY A 372 5.42 -9.98 0.70
C GLY A 372 4.85 -9.05 -0.38
N GLY A 373 5.69 -8.11 -0.86
CA GLY A 373 5.30 -6.96 -1.67
C GLY A 373 4.14 -7.23 -2.64
N ALA A 374 3.09 -6.41 -2.53
CA ALA A 374 1.81 -6.51 -3.22
C ALA A 374 1.87 -6.29 -4.76
N MET A 375 2.99 -6.60 -5.42
CA MET A 375 3.23 -6.37 -6.84
C MET A 375 3.76 -7.60 -7.60
N ALA A 376 3.95 -8.74 -6.94
CA ALA A 376 4.47 -9.94 -7.59
C ALA A 376 3.36 -10.97 -7.83
N LEU A 377 3.36 -11.55 -9.04
CA LEU A 377 2.64 -12.77 -9.34
C LEU A 377 3.60 -13.93 -9.11
N ASP A 378 3.29 -14.80 -8.17
CA ASP A 378 4.00 -16.06 -7.96
C ASP A 378 3.32 -17.15 -8.79
N ILE A 379 4.13 -17.89 -9.56
CA ILE A 379 3.68 -18.91 -10.50
C ILE A 379 4.42 -20.21 -10.20
N GLU A 380 3.69 -21.20 -9.68
CA GLU A 380 4.22 -22.54 -9.44
C GLU A 380 3.61 -23.52 -10.45
N ILE A 381 4.46 -24.13 -11.29
CA ILE A 381 4.04 -25.14 -12.27
C ILE A 381 4.50 -26.52 -11.79
N THR A 382 3.55 -27.45 -11.66
CA THR A 382 3.79 -28.83 -11.24
C THR A 382 3.20 -29.82 -12.25
N ASP A 383 3.86 -30.97 -12.40
CA ASP A 383 3.38 -32.05 -13.25
C ASP A 383 2.20 -32.78 -12.60
N GLN A 384 1.15 -33.05 -13.39
CA GLN A 384 0.08 -33.98 -13.02
C GLN A 384 0.05 -35.12 -14.05
N GLU A 385 0.29 -36.35 -13.61
CA GLU A 385 0.37 -37.49 -14.53
C GLU A 385 -0.99 -37.86 -15.15
N PRO A 386 -1.01 -38.39 -16.40
CA PRO A 386 0.14 -38.65 -17.28
C PRO A 386 0.49 -37.49 -18.23
N ALA A 387 -0.37 -36.46 -18.36
CA ALA A 387 -0.23 -35.39 -19.36
C ALA A 387 -0.83 -34.04 -18.94
N GLY A 388 -1.06 -33.87 -17.63
CA GLY A 388 -1.61 -32.66 -17.03
C GLY A 388 -0.54 -31.76 -16.43
N ARG A 389 -0.86 -30.47 -16.30
CA ARG A 389 -0.04 -29.49 -15.60
C ARG A 389 -0.91 -28.72 -14.62
N ARG A 390 -0.43 -28.53 -13.41
CA ARG A 390 -1.07 -27.64 -12.44
C ARG A 390 -0.27 -26.35 -12.34
N VAL A 391 -0.95 -25.23 -12.55
CA VAL A 391 -0.39 -23.88 -12.51
C VAL A 391 -1.04 -23.17 -11.33
N LYS A 392 -0.33 -23.07 -10.20
CA LYS A 392 -0.82 -22.31 -9.05
C LYS A 392 -0.39 -20.86 -9.19
N LEU A 393 -1.34 -19.96 -8.96
CA LEU A 393 -1.15 -18.51 -9.04
C LEU A 393 -1.40 -17.89 -7.66
N ARG A 394 -0.45 -17.06 -7.21
CA ARG A 394 -0.60 -16.28 -5.97
C ARG A 394 -0.26 -14.81 -6.21
N GLY A 395 -0.95 -13.92 -5.50
CA GLY A 395 -0.79 -12.48 -5.65
C GLY A 395 -1.83 -11.87 -6.61
N ARG A 396 -1.37 -11.05 -7.56
CA ARG A 396 -2.24 -10.27 -8.47
C ARG A 396 -1.98 -10.65 -9.92
N LEU A 397 -3.04 -10.91 -10.69
CA LEU A 397 -2.97 -11.16 -12.14
C LEU A 397 -3.64 -9.99 -12.89
N ASP A 398 -2.86 -8.97 -13.19
CA ASP A 398 -3.32 -7.69 -13.76
C ASP A 398 -2.53 -7.33 -15.03
N THR A 399 -2.70 -6.11 -15.53
CA THR A 399 -2.00 -5.64 -16.74
C THR A 399 -0.48 -5.68 -16.61
N LEU A 400 0.07 -5.51 -15.40
CA LEU A 400 1.52 -5.54 -15.14
C LEU A 400 2.05 -6.98 -15.09
N THR A 401 1.32 -7.90 -14.46
CA THR A 401 1.79 -9.27 -14.22
C THR A 401 1.35 -10.29 -15.26
N ALA A 402 0.32 -10.01 -16.07
CA ALA A 402 -0.14 -10.90 -17.13
C ALA A 402 0.97 -11.38 -18.10
N PRO A 403 1.93 -10.53 -18.56
CA PRO A 403 3.04 -10.99 -19.41
C PRO A 403 3.91 -12.10 -18.79
N GLN A 404 4.01 -12.11 -17.46
CA GLN A 404 4.76 -13.15 -16.73
C GLN A 404 4.05 -14.50 -16.88
N LEU A 405 2.73 -14.52 -16.72
CA LEU A 405 1.92 -15.73 -16.92
C LEU A 405 1.94 -16.19 -18.38
N GLU A 406 1.86 -15.27 -19.35
CA GLU A 406 1.93 -15.64 -20.78
C GLU A 406 3.25 -16.35 -21.11
N THR A 407 4.36 -15.83 -20.59
CA THR A 407 5.69 -16.42 -20.77
C THR A 407 5.80 -17.79 -20.09
N ALA A 408 5.25 -17.94 -18.88
CA ALA A 408 5.23 -19.21 -18.15
C ALA A 408 4.36 -20.27 -18.84
N LEU A 409 3.25 -19.86 -19.49
CA LEU A 409 2.34 -20.78 -20.19
C LEU A 409 2.85 -21.19 -21.57
N ALA A 410 3.57 -20.33 -22.29
CA ALA A 410 4.06 -20.59 -23.64
C ALA A 410 4.63 -22.02 -23.87
N PRO A 411 5.60 -22.51 -23.06
CA PRO A 411 6.15 -23.86 -23.26
C PRO A 411 5.13 -24.99 -23.05
N LEU A 412 4.13 -24.78 -22.18
CA LEU A 412 3.05 -25.76 -21.96
C LEU A 412 2.08 -25.79 -23.13
N LEU A 413 1.76 -24.62 -23.68
CA LEU A 413 0.84 -24.48 -24.80
C LEU A 413 1.47 -25.00 -26.11
N ASP A 414 2.78 -24.83 -26.31
CA ASP A 414 3.48 -25.31 -27.50
C ASP A 414 3.73 -26.83 -27.48
N SER A 415 3.81 -27.44 -26.29
CA SER A 415 4.07 -28.88 -26.15
C SER A 415 2.82 -29.74 -26.38
N SER A 416 2.83 -30.59 -27.41
CA SER A 416 1.76 -31.57 -27.67
C SER A 416 1.63 -32.66 -26.59
N ALA A 417 2.60 -32.77 -25.69
CA ALA A 417 2.55 -33.68 -24.55
C ALA A 417 1.61 -33.19 -23.44
N VAL A 418 1.29 -31.88 -23.39
CA VAL A 418 0.39 -31.31 -22.39
C VAL A 418 -1.04 -31.30 -22.91
N THR A 419 -1.89 -32.13 -22.33
CA THR A 419 -3.30 -32.30 -22.72
C THR A 419 -4.28 -31.66 -21.74
N SER A 420 -3.85 -31.34 -20.51
CA SER A 420 -4.67 -30.57 -19.57
C SER A 420 -3.86 -29.56 -18.76
N ILE A 421 -4.49 -28.43 -18.45
CA ILE A 421 -3.96 -27.42 -17.51
C ILE A 421 -5.02 -27.14 -16.43
N THR A 422 -4.63 -27.23 -15.17
CA THR A 422 -5.45 -26.86 -14.02
C THR A 422 -4.87 -25.62 -13.34
N PHE A 423 -5.60 -24.51 -13.34
CA PHE A 423 -5.22 -23.29 -12.64
C PHE A 423 -5.69 -23.32 -11.19
N GLY A 424 -4.74 -23.32 -10.25
CA GLY A 424 -5.03 -23.17 -8.82
C GLY A 424 -4.99 -21.71 -8.41
N LEU A 425 -6.12 -21.19 -7.93
CA LEU A 425 -6.31 -19.76 -7.66
C LEU A 425 -6.48 -19.44 -6.17
N ASP A 426 -6.09 -20.35 -5.29
CA ASP A 426 -6.26 -20.24 -3.82
C ASP A 426 -5.52 -19.05 -3.22
N GLY A 427 -4.41 -18.61 -3.81
CA GLY A 427 -3.69 -17.40 -3.39
C GLY A 427 -3.86 -16.21 -4.33
N LEU A 428 -4.73 -16.29 -5.33
CA LEU A 428 -4.91 -15.20 -6.30
C LEU A 428 -5.98 -14.23 -5.79
N GLU A 429 -5.54 -13.06 -5.35
CA GLU A 429 -6.38 -12.07 -4.68
C GLU A 429 -7.08 -11.12 -5.68
N TYR A 430 -6.53 -11.00 -6.88
CA TYR A 430 -6.98 -10.03 -7.88
C TYR A 430 -6.77 -10.55 -9.31
N MET A 431 -7.76 -10.31 -10.19
CA MET A 431 -7.68 -10.66 -11.61
C MET A 431 -8.39 -9.61 -12.48
N SER A 432 -7.67 -9.03 -13.44
CA SER A 432 -8.24 -8.08 -14.42
C SER A 432 -8.52 -8.74 -15.78
N SER A 433 -9.01 -7.96 -16.76
CA SER A 433 -9.27 -8.45 -18.12
C SER A 433 -8.00 -8.98 -18.82
N ALA A 434 -6.81 -8.49 -18.42
CA ALA A 434 -5.53 -9.02 -18.88
C ALA A 434 -5.31 -10.47 -18.39
N GLY A 435 -5.61 -10.75 -17.13
CA GLY A 435 -5.56 -12.09 -16.56
C GLY A 435 -6.55 -13.05 -17.21
N ILE A 436 -7.80 -12.61 -17.39
CA ILE A 436 -8.83 -13.38 -18.09
C ILE A 436 -8.39 -13.75 -19.51
N ARG A 437 -7.73 -12.82 -20.21
CA ARG A 437 -7.20 -13.05 -21.56
C ARG A 437 -6.18 -14.18 -21.59
N CYS A 438 -5.31 -14.28 -20.57
CA CYS A 438 -4.35 -15.36 -20.44
C CYS A 438 -5.07 -16.73 -20.35
N LEU A 439 -6.11 -16.81 -19.50
CA LEU A 439 -6.90 -18.02 -19.33
C LEU A 439 -7.66 -18.42 -20.61
N MET A 440 -8.28 -17.45 -21.29
CA MET A 440 -8.98 -17.70 -22.56
C MET A 440 -8.02 -18.16 -23.66
N ARG A 441 -6.81 -17.58 -23.74
CA ARG A 441 -5.77 -17.99 -24.69
C ARG A 441 -5.33 -19.44 -24.43
N ALA A 442 -5.08 -19.80 -23.17
CA ALA A 442 -4.74 -21.16 -22.79
C ALA A 442 -5.87 -22.14 -23.16
N HIS A 443 -7.13 -21.80 -22.85
CA HIS A 443 -8.28 -22.63 -23.19
C HIS A 443 -8.42 -22.85 -24.71
N LYS A 444 -8.27 -21.79 -25.51
CA LYS A 444 -8.32 -21.91 -26.98
C LYS A 444 -7.17 -22.75 -27.53
N ALA A 445 -5.95 -22.51 -27.07
CA ALA A 445 -4.77 -23.22 -27.55
C ALA A 445 -4.84 -24.72 -27.25
N LEU A 446 -5.21 -25.10 -26.01
CA LEU A 446 -5.41 -26.51 -25.66
C LEU A 446 -6.63 -27.10 -26.38
N GLY A 447 -7.75 -26.38 -26.42
CA GLY A 447 -8.99 -26.84 -27.04
C GLY A 447 -8.83 -27.16 -28.53
N ALA A 448 -8.01 -26.40 -29.26
CA ALA A 448 -7.70 -26.64 -30.68
C ALA A 448 -7.08 -28.03 -30.95
N ARG A 449 -6.46 -28.65 -29.93
CA ARG A 449 -5.90 -30.01 -29.99
C ARG A 449 -6.62 -31.01 -29.08
N GLY A 450 -7.86 -30.72 -28.66
CA GLY A 450 -8.67 -31.59 -27.81
C GLY A 450 -8.25 -31.63 -26.34
N GLY A 451 -7.37 -30.71 -25.92
CA GLY A 451 -6.96 -30.53 -24.53
C GLY A 451 -7.99 -29.77 -23.69
N ARG A 452 -7.79 -29.74 -22.37
CA ARG A 452 -8.74 -29.16 -21.40
C ARG A 452 -8.09 -28.18 -20.45
N VAL A 453 -8.86 -27.18 -20.03
CA VAL A 453 -8.49 -26.23 -18.98
C VAL A 453 -9.50 -26.32 -17.84
N ALA A 454 -9.03 -26.29 -16.60
CA ALA A 454 -9.85 -26.22 -15.39
C ALA A 454 -9.33 -25.13 -14.46
N ILE A 455 -10.21 -24.57 -13.62
CA ILE A 455 -9.89 -23.65 -12.53
C ILE A 455 -10.32 -24.31 -11.22
N VAL A 456 -9.48 -24.21 -10.19
CA VAL A 456 -9.78 -24.67 -8.83
C VAL A 456 -9.52 -23.56 -7.82
N ASN A 457 -10.32 -23.54 -6.75
CA ASN A 457 -10.17 -22.63 -5.61
C ASN A 457 -10.18 -21.13 -5.96
N PRO A 458 -11.07 -20.60 -6.83
CA PRO A 458 -11.10 -19.16 -7.08
C PRO A 458 -11.60 -18.41 -5.85
N GLN A 459 -10.81 -17.41 -5.42
CA GLN A 459 -11.20 -16.45 -4.38
C GLN A 459 -12.49 -15.71 -4.77
N PRO A 460 -13.33 -15.25 -3.81
CA PRO A 460 -14.64 -14.66 -4.10
C PRO A 460 -14.62 -13.52 -5.14
N ALA A 461 -13.63 -12.62 -5.06
CA ALA A 461 -13.47 -11.52 -6.00
C ALA A 461 -13.12 -12.01 -7.42
N VAL A 462 -12.18 -12.94 -7.54
CA VAL A 462 -11.78 -13.56 -8.82
C VAL A 462 -12.93 -14.39 -9.42
N ARG A 463 -13.66 -15.12 -8.59
CA ARG A 463 -14.85 -15.90 -9.00
C ARG A 463 -15.90 -14.98 -9.63
N LYS A 464 -16.20 -13.84 -8.99
CA LYS A 464 -17.13 -12.84 -9.52
C LYS A 464 -16.73 -12.39 -10.93
N VAL A 465 -15.45 -12.08 -11.16
CA VAL A 465 -14.95 -11.67 -12.49
C VAL A 465 -15.11 -12.80 -13.51
N LEU A 466 -14.73 -14.03 -13.15
CA LEU A 466 -14.88 -15.22 -14.02
C LEU A 466 -16.34 -15.47 -14.42
N GLU A 467 -17.28 -15.27 -13.50
CA GLU A 467 -18.72 -15.40 -13.72
C GLU A 467 -19.27 -14.32 -14.65
N ILE A 468 -18.87 -13.05 -14.46
CA ILE A 468 -19.29 -11.92 -15.31
C ILE A 468 -18.92 -12.17 -16.77
N VAL A 469 -17.69 -12.59 -17.04
CA VAL A 469 -17.19 -12.78 -18.42
C VAL A 469 -17.40 -14.21 -18.96
N LYS A 470 -17.91 -15.11 -18.12
CA LYS A 470 -18.06 -16.55 -18.41
C LYS A 470 -16.79 -17.14 -19.05
N ALA A 471 -15.64 -16.90 -18.41
CA ALA A 471 -14.31 -17.16 -18.98
C ALA A 471 -14.01 -18.65 -19.23
N LEU A 472 -14.69 -19.53 -18.49
CA LEU A 472 -14.71 -20.98 -18.67
C LEU A 472 -16.15 -21.50 -18.53
N PRO A 473 -16.50 -22.66 -19.11
CA PRO A 473 -17.76 -23.31 -18.80
C PRO A 473 -17.82 -23.57 -17.29
N SER A 474 -19.00 -23.40 -16.68
CA SER A 474 -19.18 -23.60 -15.21
C SER A 474 -18.72 -24.97 -14.74
N GLU A 475 -18.81 -25.99 -15.61
CA GLU A 475 -18.34 -27.36 -15.39
C GLU A 475 -16.81 -27.49 -15.29
N GLN A 476 -16.06 -26.43 -15.56
CA GLN A 476 -14.59 -26.39 -15.50
C GLN A 476 -14.07 -25.45 -14.39
N VAL A 477 -14.95 -24.94 -13.52
CA VAL A 477 -14.60 -24.08 -12.39
C VAL A 477 -15.05 -24.76 -11.09
N PHE A 478 -14.09 -25.21 -10.29
CA PHE A 478 -14.33 -26.01 -9.09
C PHE A 478 -14.01 -25.20 -7.83
N GLY A 479 -14.81 -25.38 -6.79
CA GLY A 479 -14.60 -24.78 -5.47
C GLY A 479 -13.50 -25.46 -4.66
N SER A 480 -13.15 -26.70 -4.98
CA SER A 480 -12.09 -27.46 -4.30
C SER A 480 -11.37 -28.45 -5.22
N ASP A 481 -10.18 -28.90 -4.80
CA ASP A 481 -9.47 -30.00 -5.45
C ASP A 481 -10.28 -31.31 -5.40
N ALA A 482 -11.00 -31.56 -4.30
CA ALA A 482 -11.85 -32.73 -4.15
C ALA A 482 -13.00 -32.76 -5.17
N GLU A 483 -13.57 -31.60 -5.51
CA GLU A 483 -14.60 -31.49 -6.55
C GLU A 483 -14.02 -31.79 -7.94
N LEU A 484 -12.82 -31.30 -8.24
CA LEU A 484 -12.13 -31.61 -9.49
C LEU A 484 -11.83 -33.11 -9.59
N ASP A 485 -11.30 -33.71 -8.53
CA ASP A 485 -10.97 -35.14 -8.50
C ASP A 485 -12.23 -36.00 -8.70
N ALA A 486 -13.33 -35.67 -8.02
CA ALA A 486 -14.61 -36.34 -8.20
C ALA A 486 -15.14 -36.24 -9.65
N TYR A 487 -14.97 -35.08 -10.29
CA TYR A 487 -15.33 -34.87 -11.69
C TYR A 487 -14.45 -35.69 -12.65
N LEU A 488 -13.14 -35.70 -12.44
CA LEU A 488 -12.20 -36.50 -13.23
C LEU A 488 -12.50 -38.00 -13.10
N ASP A 489 -12.77 -38.48 -11.88
CA ASP A 489 -13.16 -39.88 -11.60
C ASP A 489 -14.47 -40.27 -12.28
N ALA A 490 -15.47 -39.38 -12.28
CA ALA A 490 -16.74 -39.62 -12.95
C ALA A 490 -16.57 -39.73 -14.47
N MET A 491 -15.69 -38.91 -15.06
CA MET A 491 -15.36 -38.99 -16.48
C MET A 491 -14.56 -40.26 -16.83
N GLN A 492 -13.57 -40.63 -16.02
CA GLN A 492 -12.82 -41.88 -16.24
C GLN A 492 -13.74 -43.10 -16.16
N ARG A 493 -14.72 -43.10 -15.23
CA ARG A 493 -15.75 -44.14 -15.14
C ARG A 493 -16.64 -44.17 -16.37
N LYS A 494 -17.09 -43.01 -16.91
CA LYS A 494 -17.84 -42.94 -18.18
C LYS A 494 -17.03 -43.44 -19.37
N ALA A 495 -15.74 -43.09 -19.46
CA ALA A 495 -14.86 -43.54 -20.53
C ALA A 495 -14.56 -45.05 -20.46
N ARG A 496 -14.54 -45.64 -19.27
CA ARG A 496 -14.35 -47.09 -19.04
C ARG A 496 -15.66 -47.90 -19.13
N GLY A 497 -16.82 -47.27 -18.96
CA GLY A 497 -18.14 -47.89 -18.94
C GLY A 497 -18.95 -47.80 -20.24
N GLY A 498 -18.34 -47.35 -21.34
CA GLY A 498 -18.99 -47.26 -22.64
C GLY A 498 -18.93 -48.56 -23.46
N THR A 499 -19.95 -49.39 -23.32
CA THR A 499 -20.53 -50.24 -24.39
C THR A 499 -22.04 -50.07 -24.36
#